data_AF-A0A2U8GUR8-F1
#
_entry.id   AF-A0A2U8GUR8-F1
#
_cell.length_a   1.000
_cell.length_b   1.000
_cell.length_c   1.000
_cell.angle_alpha   90.00
_cell.angle_beta   90.00
_cell.angle_gamma   90.00
#
_symmetry.space_group_name_H-M   'P 1'
#
loop_
_entity.id
_entity.type
_entity.pdbx_description
1 polymer ?
#
loop_
_entity_poly.entity_id
_entity_poly.type
_entity_poly.pdbx_seq_one_letter_code
_entity_poly.pdbx_strand_id
1 'polypeptide(L)'
;MFEKFRKMNIAHRKTDEALYSMVAQEMDSGVRNNGLWLKALEKAGGNKEKQLAEYIKLRIQSLKDDVSILSELSEAAKQISHNLDIEEFVTLLGNGSPLENIKAYLSGLNTQEISDFINQPDACEDYPIHISVKKNRADIARWLLSAGANPNLKNYWGSTALEIAEKREGHEAIAVLKQYST
;
A
#
# COMPACT_ATOMS: atom_id res chain seq x y z
N MET A 1 8.97 -18.25 -9.93
CA MET A 1 10.25 -17.60 -9.54
C MET A 1 10.88 -16.86 -10.73
N PHE A 2 11.17 -17.52 -11.86
CA PHE A 2 11.76 -16.90 -13.07
C PHE A 2 10.92 -15.79 -13.75
N GLU A 3 9.59 -15.90 -13.75
CA GLU A 3 8.68 -14.86 -14.29
C GLU A 3 8.79 -13.52 -13.52
N LYS A 4 9.01 -13.58 -12.19
CA LYS A 4 9.20 -12.39 -11.34
C LYS A 4 10.53 -11.69 -11.67
N PHE A 5 11.60 -12.46 -11.88
CA PHE A 5 12.90 -11.95 -12.33
C PHE A 5 12.84 -11.36 -13.73
N ARG A 6 12.06 -11.95 -14.65
CA ARG A 6 11.87 -11.42 -16.01
C ARG A 6 11.11 -10.09 -16.00
N LYS A 7 10.03 -9.97 -15.21
CA LYS A 7 9.29 -8.71 -15.02
C LYS A 7 10.13 -7.64 -14.31
N MET A 8 10.91 -8.01 -13.28
CA MET A 8 11.86 -7.11 -12.62
C MET A 8 12.93 -6.62 -13.60
N ASN A 9 13.48 -7.48 -14.45
CA ASN A 9 14.49 -7.07 -15.44
C ASN A 9 13.90 -6.16 -16.53
N ILE A 10 12.65 -6.37 -16.94
CA ILE A 10 11.97 -5.48 -17.91
C ILE A 10 11.65 -4.12 -17.26
N ALA A 11 11.21 -4.10 -16.01
CA ALA A 11 11.00 -2.88 -15.25
C ALA A 11 12.30 -2.10 -15.03
N HIS A 12 13.39 -2.80 -14.65
CA HIS A 12 14.72 -2.20 -14.50
C HIS A 12 15.25 -1.58 -15.80
N ARG A 13 15.00 -2.21 -16.95
CA ARG A 13 15.40 -1.68 -18.26
C ARG A 13 14.62 -0.42 -18.63
N LYS A 14 13.31 -0.40 -18.35
CA LYS A 14 12.48 0.79 -18.54
C LYS A 14 12.86 1.93 -17.59
N THR A 15 13.26 1.63 -16.35
CA THR A 15 13.74 2.65 -15.40
C THR A 15 15.11 3.22 -15.79
N ASP A 16 16.02 2.39 -16.29
CA ASP A 16 17.32 2.87 -16.76
C ASP A 16 17.16 3.79 -17.98
N GLU A 17 16.36 3.39 -18.96
CA GLU A 17 16.05 4.21 -20.15
C GLU A 17 15.43 5.56 -19.76
N ALA A 18 14.47 5.56 -18.82
CA ALA A 18 13.85 6.79 -18.33
C ALA A 18 14.86 7.73 -17.63
N LEU A 19 15.79 7.19 -16.84
CA LEU A 19 16.84 7.97 -16.20
C LEU A 19 17.78 8.61 -17.22
N TYR A 20 18.16 7.86 -18.27
CA TYR A 20 18.95 8.44 -19.37
C TYR A 20 18.16 9.53 -20.10
N SER A 21 16.87 9.35 -20.37
CA SER A 21 16.02 10.37 -21.00
C SER A 21 15.89 11.63 -20.14
N MET A 22 15.75 11.50 -18.82
CA MET A 22 15.71 12.64 -17.90
C MET A 22 17.01 13.44 -17.92
N VAL A 23 18.15 12.75 -17.84
CA VAL A 23 19.47 13.42 -17.91
C VAL A 23 19.67 14.10 -19.27
N ALA A 24 19.25 13.47 -20.37
CA ALA A 24 19.31 14.08 -21.69
C ALA A 24 18.46 15.37 -21.76
N GLN A 25 17.24 15.34 -21.24
CA GLN A 25 16.36 16.52 -21.20
C GLN A 25 16.91 17.64 -20.31
N GLU A 26 17.46 17.31 -19.13
CA GLU A 26 18.18 18.27 -18.27
C GLU A 26 19.27 18.98 -19.07
N MET A 27 20.12 18.19 -19.74
CA MET A 27 21.24 18.71 -20.52
C MET A 27 20.80 19.57 -21.72
N ASP A 28 19.78 19.14 -22.46
CA ASP A 28 19.23 19.90 -23.59
C ASP A 28 18.61 21.23 -23.15
N SER A 29 18.00 21.25 -21.96
CA SER A 29 17.45 22.47 -21.35
C SER A 29 18.52 23.38 -20.73
N GLY A 30 19.80 22.96 -20.72
CA GLY A 30 20.90 23.67 -20.09
C GLY A 30 20.94 23.55 -18.56
N VAL A 31 20.03 22.78 -17.97
CA VAL A 31 19.97 22.52 -16.53
C VAL A 31 20.94 21.38 -16.20
N ARG A 32 21.86 21.59 -15.25
CA ARG A 32 22.75 20.53 -14.79
C ARG A 32 23.16 20.70 -13.35
N ASN A 33 23.55 19.59 -12.72
CA ASN A 33 24.17 19.64 -11.40
C ASN A 33 25.64 20.04 -11.54
N ASN A 34 25.96 21.30 -11.23
CA ASN A 34 27.31 21.85 -11.36
C ASN A 34 28.36 21.14 -10.51
N GLY A 35 27.97 20.60 -9.34
CA GLY A 35 28.88 19.85 -8.47
C GLY A 35 29.30 18.52 -9.09
N LEU A 36 28.34 17.75 -9.59
CA LEU A 36 28.62 16.49 -10.32
C LEU A 36 29.37 16.75 -11.63
N TRP A 37 29.08 17.86 -12.31
CA TRP A 37 29.77 18.28 -13.53
C TRP A 37 31.25 18.57 -13.30
N LEU A 38 31.58 19.25 -12.20
CA LEU A 38 32.97 19.53 -11.81
C LEU A 38 33.69 18.25 -11.38
N LYS A 39 33.02 17.37 -10.62
CA LYS A 39 33.56 16.05 -10.25
C LYS A 39 33.86 15.18 -11.48
N ALA A 40 33.02 15.28 -12.51
CA ALA A 40 33.28 14.62 -13.78
C ALA A 40 34.48 15.23 -14.53
N LEU A 41 34.67 16.55 -14.45
CA LEU A 41 35.82 17.24 -15.06
C LEU A 41 37.15 16.77 -14.48
N GLU A 42 37.21 16.64 -13.15
CA GLU A 42 38.38 16.14 -12.42
C GLU A 42 38.77 14.74 -12.93
N LYS A 43 37.80 13.82 -12.99
CA LYS A 43 38.02 12.44 -13.48
C LYS A 43 38.38 12.35 -14.96
N ALA A 44 37.91 13.32 -15.74
CA ALA A 44 38.10 13.33 -17.18
C ALA A 44 39.48 13.83 -17.61
N GLY A 45 40.24 14.47 -16.72
CA GLY A 45 41.57 15.01 -17.05
C GLY A 45 41.52 16.01 -18.20
N GLY A 46 40.43 16.78 -18.32
CA GLY A 46 40.23 17.76 -19.39
C GLY A 46 39.66 17.23 -20.71
N ASN A 47 39.45 15.91 -20.86
CA ASN A 47 38.77 15.37 -22.05
C ASN A 47 37.25 15.57 -21.95
N LYS A 48 36.66 16.31 -22.90
CA LYS A 48 35.24 16.68 -22.88
C LYS A 48 34.28 15.50 -23.02
N GLU A 49 34.60 14.53 -23.87
CA GLU A 49 33.76 13.34 -24.10
C GLU A 49 33.77 12.43 -22.87
N LYS A 50 34.96 12.26 -22.27
CA LYS A 50 35.13 11.51 -21.02
C LYS A 50 34.41 12.19 -19.85
N GLN A 51 34.45 13.53 -19.79
CA GLN A 51 33.70 14.31 -18.81
C GLN A 51 32.21 14.07 -18.95
N LEU A 52 31.68 14.13 -20.18
CA LEU A 52 30.27 13.90 -20.45
C LEU A 52 29.84 12.50 -20.00
N ALA A 53 30.62 11.48 -20.36
CA ALA A 53 30.33 10.10 -19.96
C ALA A 53 30.35 9.91 -18.43
N GLU A 54 31.34 10.48 -17.74
CA GLU A 54 31.41 10.44 -16.27
C GLU A 54 30.28 11.22 -15.60
N TYR A 55 29.88 12.36 -16.17
CA TYR A 55 28.77 13.15 -15.64
C TYR A 55 27.46 12.38 -15.72
N ILE A 56 27.13 11.80 -16.88
CA ILE A 56 25.91 11.02 -17.08
C ILE A 56 25.85 9.88 -16.06
N LYS A 57 26.95 9.16 -15.87
CA LYS A 57 27.04 8.07 -14.89
C LYS A 57 26.80 8.55 -13.46
N LEU A 58 27.45 9.64 -13.06
CA LEU A 58 27.29 10.22 -11.72
C LEU A 58 25.87 10.75 -11.49
N ARG A 59 25.26 11.37 -12.50
CA ARG A 59 23.91 11.91 -12.41
C ARG A 59 22.85 10.81 -12.30
N ILE A 60 22.97 9.75 -13.10
CA ILE A 60 22.09 8.59 -13.02
C ILE A 60 22.20 7.93 -11.65
N GLN A 61 23.41 7.77 -11.11
CA GLN A 61 23.59 7.21 -9.78
C GLN A 61 22.93 8.10 -8.71
N SER A 62 23.15 9.42 -8.76
CA SER A 62 22.48 10.37 -7.86
C SER A 62 20.96 10.26 -7.93
N LEU A 63 20.37 10.17 -9.13
CA LEU A 63 18.93 9.99 -9.30
C LEU A 63 18.44 8.64 -8.75
N LYS A 64 19.23 7.57 -8.90
CA LYS A 64 18.92 6.26 -8.30
C LYS A 64 18.96 6.31 -6.78
N ASP A 65 19.96 6.98 -6.23
CA ASP A 65 20.11 7.14 -4.78
C ASP A 65 18.95 7.97 -4.22
N ASP A 66 18.57 9.07 -4.90
CA ASP A 66 17.41 9.90 -4.53
C ASP A 66 16.11 9.07 -4.56
N VAL A 67 15.91 8.24 -5.58
CA VAL A 67 14.74 7.34 -5.67
C VAL A 67 14.78 6.25 -4.59
N SER A 68 15.95 5.68 -4.29
CA SER A 68 16.11 4.68 -3.22
C SER A 68 15.77 5.30 -1.88
N ILE A 69 16.32 6.46 -1.58
CA ILE A 69 16.04 7.22 -0.35
C ILE A 69 14.56 7.57 -0.26
N LEU A 70 13.93 8.02 -1.35
CA LEU A 70 12.50 8.30 -1.36
C LEU A 70 11.66 7.03 -1.13
N SER A 71 12.09 5.89 -1.68
CA SER A 71 11.41 4.61 -1.44
C SER A 71 11.59 4.12 0.00
N GLU A 72 12.78 4.28 0.57
CA GLU A 72 13.11 3.91 1.94
C GLU A 72 12.43 4.84 2.95
N LEU A 73 12.38 6.15 2.69
CA LEU A 73 11.64 7.11 3.49
C LEU A 73 10.14 6.91 3.38
N SER A 74 9.62 6.55 2.20
CA SER A 74 8.24 6.14 2.03
C SER A 74 7.94 4.88 2.84
N GLU A 75 8.80 3.86 2.77
CA GLU A 75 8.57 2.60 3.48
C GLU A 75 8.73 2.75 5.00
N ALA A 76 9.73 3.52 5.43
CA ALA A 76 9.92 3.89 6.83
C ALA A 76 8.77 4.77 7.35
N ALA A 77 8.25 5.71 6.54
CA ALA A 77 7.07 6.49 6.89
C ALA A 77 5.80 5.63 6.96
N LYS A 78 5.65 4.63 6.09
CA LYS A 78 4.57 3.62 6.21
C LYS A 78 4.70 2.79 7.48
N GLN A 79 5.92 2.39 7.86
CA GLN A 79 6.19 1.65 9.10
C GLN A 79 5.99 2.48 10.36
N ILE A 80 6.29 3.78 10.32
CA ILE A 80 6.02 4.71 11.43
C ILE A 80 4.51 5.05 11.51
N SER A 81 3.78 4.94 10.40
CA SER A 81 2.34 5.27 10.30
C SER A 81 1.39 4.09 10.55
N HIS A 82 1.80 2.83 10.42
CA HIS A 82 0.87 1.69 10.50
C HIS A 82 1.40 0.54 11.35
N ASN A 83 1.51 0.78 12.67
CA ASN A 83 1.28 -0.29 13.65
C ASN A 83 -0.25 -0.45 13.84
N LEU A 84 -0.97 -0.72 12.76
CA LEU A 84 -2.38 -1.08 12.88
C LEU A 84 -2.45 -2.47 13.50
N ASP A 85 -3.02 -2.55 14.69
CA ASP A 85 -3.22 -3.80 15.41
C ASP A 85 -4.64 -4.28 15.14
N ILE A 86 -4.76 -5.48 14.57
CA ILE A 86 -6.07 -6.10 14.28
C ILE A 86 -6.88 -6.28 15.57
N GLU A 87 -6.21 -6.54 16.71
CA GLU A 87 -6.87 -6.72 18.01
C GLU A 87 -7.45 -5.41 18.53
N GLU A 88 -6.72 -4.30 18.37
CA GLU A 88 -7.22 -2.96 18.70
C GLU A 88 -8.39 -2.58 17.79
N PHE A 89 -8.27 -2.85 16.49
CA PHE A 89 -9.33 -2.57 15.52
C PHE A 89 -10.61 -3.36 15.85
N VAL A 90 -10.50 -4.67 16.11
CA VAL A 90 -11.65 -5.51 16.50
C VAL A 90 -12.26 -5.05 17.83
N THR A 91 -11.43 -4.61 18.78
CA THR A 91 -11.89 -3.99 20.02
C THR A 91 -12.69 -2.71 19.77
N LEU A 92 -12.22 -1.86 18.84
CA LEU A 92 -12.91 -0.63 18.40
C LEU A 92 -14.27 -0.95 17.74
N LEU A 93 -14.35 -2.01 16.92
CA LEU A 93 -15.62 -2.48 16.36
C LEU A 93 -16.56 -2.99 17.47
N GLY A 94 -15.98 -3.70 18.45
CA GLY A 94 -16.68 -4.42 19.51
C GLY A 94 -17.24 -3.57 20.65
N ASN A 95 -16.65 -2.40 20.90
CA ASN A 95 -16.98 -1.50 22.01
C ASN A 95 -18.05 -0.45 21.66
N GLY A 96 -18.57 -0.45 20.43
CA GLY A 96 -19.60 0.50 19.99
C GLY A 96 -19.05 1.82 19.45
N SER A 97 -17.76 1.91 19.10
CA SER A 97 -17.18 3.15 18.56
C SER A 97 -17.90 3.64 17.30
N PRO A 98 -18.15 4.95 17.14
CA PRO A 98 -18.80 5.50 15.96
C PRO A 98 -18.06 5.14 14.66
N LEU A 99 -18.80 5.05 13.55
CA LEU A 99 -18.24 4.74 12.23
C LEU A 99 -17.11 5.71 11.82
N GLU A 100 -17.21 6.98 12.21
CA GLU A 100 -16.18 7.98 11.90
C GLU A 100 -14.84 7.67 12.57
N ASN A 101 -14.84 7.12 13.80
CA ASN A 101 -13.60 6.70 14.46
C ASN A 101 -12.97 5.49 13.75
N ILE A 102 -13.80 4.59 13.25
CA ILE A 102 -13.35 3.40 12.50
C ILE A 102 -12.72 3.81 11.17
N LYS A 103 -13.35 4.75 10.45
CA LYS A 103 -12.78 5.34 9.24
C LYS A 103 -11.48 6.09 9.53
N ALA A 104 -11.44 6.85 10.63
CA ALA A 104 -10.25 7.59 11.04
C ALA A 104 -9.07 6.65 11.34
N TYR A 105 -9.33 5.50 11.98
CA TYR A 105 -8.31 4.48 12.25
C TYR A 105 -7.61 3.98 10.97
N LEU A 106 -8.36 3.87 9.87
CA LEU A 106 -7.81 3.44 8.57
C LEU A 106 -7.50 4.58 7.59
N SER A 107 -7.60 5.84 8.02
CA SER A 107 -7.54 7.00 7.11
C SER A 107 -6.20 7.17 6.38
N GLY A 108 -5.12 6.59 6.91
CA GLY A 108 -3.80 6.59 6.29
C GLY A 108 -3.54 5.45 5.31
N LEU A 109 -4.52 4.57 5.07
CA LEU A 109 -4.39 3.45 4.14
C LEU A 109 -5.03 3.76 2.78
N ASN A 110 -4.46 3.20 1.72
CA ASN A 110 -5.11 3.17 0.41
C ASN A 110 -6.18 2.05 0.34
N THR A 111 -7.01 2.06 -0.71
CA THR A 111 -8.13 1.11 -0.86
C THR A 111 -7.71 -0.37 -0.80
N GLN A 112 -6.57 -0.73 -1.39
CA GLN A 112 -6.09 -2.12 -1.37
C GLN A 112 -5.61 -2.50 0.04
N GLU A 113 -4.86 -1.62 0.70
CA GLU A 113 -4.40 -1.86 2.07
C GLU A 113 -5.58 -1.98 3.05
N ILE A 114 -6.62 -1.15 2.88
CA ILE A 114 -7.87 -1.28 3.67
C ILE A 114 -8.48 -2.66 3.44
N SER A 115 -8.66 -3.07 2.18
CA SER A 115 -9.23 -4.37 1.82
C SER A 115 -8.42 -5.53 2.40
N ASP A 116 -7.08 -5.45 2.33
CA ASP A 116 -6.20 -6.48 2.87
C ASP A 116 -6.28 -6.54 4.40
N PHE A 117 -6.35 -5.38 5.07
CA PHE A 117 -6.44 -5.28 6.53
C PHE A 117 -7.79 -5.78 7.07
N ILE A 118 -8.92 -5.36 6.48
CA ILE A 118 -10.26 -5.74 6.97
C ILE A 118 -10.60 -7.23 6.73
N ASN A 119 -9.78 -7.93 5.96
CA ASN A 119 -9.86 -9.38 5.74
C ASN A 119 -8.80 -10.16 6.54
N GLN A 120 -8.18 -9.55 7.55
CA GLN A 120 -7.37 -10.27 8.53
C GLN A 120 -8.25 -10.79 9.68
N PRO A 121 -8.08 -12.05 10.08
CA PRO A 121 -8.72 -12.57 11.28
C PRO A 121 -8.04 -12.06 12.57
N ASP A 122 -8.81 -11.95 13.65
CA ASP A 122 -8.29 -11.85 15.01
C ASP A 122 -7.78 -13.21 15.53
N ALA A 123 -7.33 -13.25 16.79
CA ALA A 123 -6.89 -14.48 17.45
C ALA A 123 -7.96 -15.61 17.53
N CYS A 124 -9.24 -15.29 17.33
CA CYS A 124 -10.36 -16.25 17.29
C CYS A 124 -10.79 -16.62 15.86
N GLU A 125 -10.00 -16.24 14.86
CA GLU A 125 -10.35 -16.30 13.44
C GLU A 125 -11.65 -15.56 13.08
N ASP A 126 -12.11 -14.64 13.92
CA ASP A 126 -13.17 -13.72 13.53
C ASP A 126 -12.58 -12.60 12.69
N TYR A 127 -13.29 -12.28 11.62
CA TYR A 127 -12.93 -11.18 10.74
C TYR A 127 -13.73 -9.96 11.19
N PRO A 128 -13.26 -8.73 10.93
CA PRO A 128 -14.01 -7.49 11.21
C PRO A 128 -15.51 -7.57 10.88
N ILE A 129 -15.86 -8.23 9.78
CA ILE A 129 -17.27 -8.44 9.39
C ILE A 129 -18.04 -9.34 10.35
N HIS A 130 -17.45 -10.41 10.87
CA HIS A 130 -18.06 -11.26 11.92
C HIS A 130 -18.34 -10.45 13.18
N ILE A 131 -17.37 -9.62 13.60
CA ILE A 131 -17.49 -8.79 14.80
C ILE A 131 -18.64 -7.79 14.66
N SER A 132 -18.75 -7.12 13.50
CA SER A 132 -19.84 -6.17 13.23
C SER A 132 -21.23 -6.83 13.35
N VAL A 133 -21.38 -8.06 12.85
CA VAL A 133 -22.63 -8.83 12.94
C VAL A 133 -22.92 -9.29 14.37
N LYS A 134 -21.91 -9.82 15.08
CA LYS A 134 -22.07 -10.25 16.48
C LYS A 134 -22.54 -9.11 17.38
N LYS A 135 -22.19 -7.88 17.03
CA LYS A 135 -22.55 -6.65 17.74
C LYS A 135 -23.82 -5.96 17.19
N ASN A 136 -24.49 -6.57 16.20
CA ASN A 136 -25.67 -6.02 15.53
C ASN A 136 -25.45 -4.61 14.94
N ARG A 137 -24.28 -4.38 14.35
CA ARG A 137 -23.88 -3.09 13.78
C ARG A 137 -23.93 -3.12 12.26
N ALA A 138 -25.14 -3.00 11.71
CA ALA A 138 -25.38 -3.05 10.28
C ALA A 138 -24.73 -1.89 9.50
N ASP A 139 -24.54 -0.74 10.16
CA ASP A 139 -23.81 0.43 9.64
C ASP A 139 -22.35 0.09 9.32
N ILE A 140 -21.65 -0.53 10.27
CA ILE A 140 -20.28 -1.01 10.10
C ILE A 140 -20.22 -2.12 9.07
N ALA A 141 -21.12 -3.10 9.15
CA ALA A 141 -21.13 -4.22 8.21
C ALA A 141 -21.23 -3.72 6.76
N ARG A 142 -22.09 -2.74 6.51
CA ARG A 142 -22.24 -2.09 5.19
C ARG A 142 -20.95 -1.40 4.75
N TRP A 143 -20.31 -0.66 5.66
CA TRP A 143 -19.07 0.02 5.34
C TRP A 143 -17.92 -0.96 5.03
N LEU A 144 -17.73 -1.99 5.86
CA LEU A 144 -16.72 -3.02 5.63
C LEU A 144 -16.91 -3.70 4.26
N LEU A 145 -18.14 -4.05 3.91
CA LEU A 145 -18.46 -4.62 2.59
C LEU A 145 -18.15 -3.66 1.45
N SER A 146 -18.53 -2.39 1.58
CA SER A 146 -18.19 -1.36 0.59
C SER A 146 -16.68 -1.13 0.44
N ALA A 147 -15.91 -1.43 1.49
CA ALA A 147 -14.46 -1.34 1.52
C ALA A 147 -13.73 -2.61 1.03
N GLY A 148 -14.47 -3.65 0.61
CA GLY A 148 -13.89 -4.88 0.07
C GLY A 148 -13.80 -6.06 1.05
N ALA A 149 -14.49 -6.01 2.19
CA ALA A 149 -14.57 -7.16 3.09
C ALA A 149 -15.25 -8.35 2.40
N ASN A 150 -14.68 -9.54 2.52
CA ASN A 150 -15.22 -10.77 1.94
C ASN A 150 -16.23 -11.42 2.90
N PRO A 151 -17.55 -11.41 2.58
CA PRO A 151 -18.58 -11.97 3.48
C PRO A 151 -18.59 -13.50 3.55
N ASN A 152 -17.88 -14.18 2.63
CA ASN A 152 -17.86 -15.63 2.53
C ASN A 152 -16.75 -16.28 3.37
N LEU A 153 -15.91 -15.48 4.04
CA LEU A 153 -14.90 -15.98 4.96
C LEU A 153 -15.57 -16.68 6.13
N LYS A 154 -15.00 -17.82 6.53
CA LYS A 154 -15.46 -18.60 7.67
C LYS A 154 -14.52 -18.34 8.83
N ASN A 155 -15.10 -18.09 10.00
CA ASN A 155 -14.32 -18.03 11.24
C ASN A 155 -13.96 -19.42 11.77
N TYR A 156 -13.35 -19.46 12.96
CA TYR A 156 -12.93 -20.69 13.64
C TYR A 156 -14.06 -21.71 13.81
N TRP A 157 -15.30 -21.26 13.99
CA TRP A 157 -16.49 -22.14 14.10
C TRP A 157 -17.04 -22.58 12.74
N GLY A 158 -16.33 -22.31 11.65
CA GLY A 158 -16.76 -22.60 10.28
C GLY A 158 -17.96 -21.78 9.82
N SER A 159 -18.31 -20.71 10.54
CA SER A 159 -19.50 -19.89 10.25
C SER A 159 -19.13 -18.64 9.46
N THR A 160 -19.97 -18.28 8.48
CA THR A 160 -19.88 -16.99 7.78
C THR A 160 -20.59 -15.87 8.53
N ALA A 161 -20.36 -14.62 8.15
CA ALA A 161 -21.08 -13.47 8.70
C ALA A 161 -22.60 -13.59 8.54
N LEU A 162 -23.08 -14.11 7.40
CA LEU A 162 -24.50 -14.31 7.15
C LEU A 162 -25.11 -15.36 8.07
N GLU A 163 -24.44 -16.51 8.24
CA GLU A 163 -24.91 -17.58 9.12
C GLU A 163 -24.98 -17.13 10.59
N ILE A 164 -24.06 -16.26 11.03
CA ILE A 164 -24.11 -15.66 12.37
C ILE A 164 -25.32 -14.72 12.49
N ALA A 165 -25.59 -13.91 11.47
CA ALA A 165 -26.71 -12.98 11.46
C ALA A 165 -28.06 -13.72 11.51
N GLU A 166 -28.19 -14.81 10.76
CA GLU A 166 -29.39 -15.66 10.75
C GLU A 166 -29.63 -16.35 12.10
N LYS A 167 -28.58 -16.90 12.74
CA LYS A 167 -28.67 -17.50 14.07
C LYS A 167 -29.08 -16.52 15.17
N ARG A 168 -28.83 -15.22 14.98
CA ARG A 168 -29.11 -14.15 15.97
C ARG A 168 -30.33 -13.31 15.64
N GLU A 169 -31.07 -13.65 14.57
CA GLU A 169 -32.25 -12.90 14.10
C GLU A 169 -31.95 -11.42 13.79
N GLY A 170 -30.72 -11.11 13.34
CA GLY A 170 -30.27 -9.74 13.03
C GLY A 170 -30.79 -9.26 11.68
N HIS A 171 -32.07 -8.89 11.59
CA HIS A 171 -32.76 -8.57 10.33
C HIS A 171 -32.02 -7.57 9.42
N GLU A 172 -31.47 -6.48 9.99
CA GLU A 172 -30.73 -5.48 9.22
C GLU A 172 -29.39 -6.01 8.69
N ALA A 173 -28.65 -6.76 9.52
CA ALA A 173 -27.39 -7.38 9.10
C ALA A 173 -27.61 -8.42 7.99
N ILE A 174 -28.67 -9.23 8.09
CA ILE A 174 -29.06 -10.17 7.03
C ILE A 174 -29.34 -9.44 5.72
N ALA A 175 -30.12 -8.35 5.78
CA ALA A 175 -30.45 -7.56 4.58
C ALA A 175 -29.19 -6.97 3.93
N VAL A 176 -28.25 -6.47 4.73
CA VAL A 176 -26.96 -5.94 4.25
C VAL A 176 -26.12 -7.05 3.63
N LEU A 177 -25.94 -8.18 4.30
CA LEU A 177 -25.06 -9.25 3.82
C LEU A 177 -25.60 -9.90 2.53
N LYS A 178 -26.91 -10.12 2.44
CA LYS A 178 -27.54 -10.67 1.22
C LYS A 178 -27.38 -9.77 -0.01
N GLN A 179 -27.19 -8.46 0.17
CA GLN A 179 -26.90 -7.55 -0.96
C GLN A 179 -25.50 -7.73 -1.54
N TYR A 180 -24.55 -8.27 -0.77
CA TYR A 180 -23.13 -8.38 -1.15
C TYR A 180 -22.67 -9.83 -1.35
N SER A 181 -23.47 -10.82 -1.00
CA SER A 181 -23.27 -12.23 -1.38
C SER A 181 -23.87 -12.47 -2.76
N THR A 182 -23.05 -12.36 -3.82
CA THR A 182 -23.42 -12.73 -5.21
C THR A 182 -22.59 -13.91 -5.68
#